data_AF-F9HKF4-F1
#
_entry.id   AF-F9HKF4-F1
#
_cell.length_a   1.000
_cell.length_b   1.000
_cell.length_c   1.000
_cell.angle_alpha   90.00
_cell.angle_beta   90.00
_cell.angle_gamma   90.00
#
_symmetry.space_group_name_H-M   'P 1'
#
loop_
_entity.id
_entity.type
_entity.pdbx_description
1 polymer ?
#
loop_
_entity_poly.entity_id
_entity_poly.type
_entity_poly.pdbx_seq_one_letter_code
_entity_poly.pdbx_strand_id
1 'polypeptide(L)'
;MKKSTVLAKTESLKGAIYNLSGKMDEIRNNNYLSIDGKTYELEELKYKWENWYGAYYNELKALSDGLLEKVERKRAEDEVKKLTDYGYQVALQNTLKLLEKEALEVSTAKALIDHYKDDWTALSLIRSTVGDIWGDGNPKNAEIAQYIPIDNRERTKDLLAKFSRGVDEINYQRLMDDDKFVKQRVDGLILFLNSDFLDENMEAQ
;
A
#
# COMPACT_ATOMS: atom_id res chain seq x y z
N MET A 1 -1.53 9.67 3.75
CA MET A 1 -0.07 9.45 3.83
C MET A 1 0.42 9.14 2.43
N LYS A 2 1.60 9.64 2.04
CA LYS A 2 2.08 9.53 0.66
C LYS A 2 3.06 8.37 0.52
N LYS A 3 3.00 7.63 -0.59
CA LYS A 3 3.90 6.49 -0.87
C LYS A 3 5.37 6.91 -0.84
N SER A 4 5.67 8.07 -1.41
CA SER A 4 6.98 8.73 -1.34
C SER A 4 7.51 8.92 0.09
N THR A 5 6.63 9.24 1.06
CA THR A 5 7.02 9.41 2.47
C THR A 5 7.42 8.07 3.09
N VAL A 6 6.65 7.01 2.82
CA VAL A 6 6.96 5.66 3.34
C VAL A 6 8.26 5.16 2.73
N LEU A 7 8.44 5.34 1.42
CA LEU A 7 9.66 4.99 0.70
C LEU A 7 10.89 5.67 1.30
N ALA A 8 10.84 6.99 1.54
CA ALA A 8 11.96 7.72 2.15
C ALA A 8 12.37 7.17 3.52
N LYS A 9 11.39 6.71 4.32
CA LYS A 9 11.65 6.08 5.63
C LYS A 9 12.21 4.67 5.49
N THR A 10 11.71 3.89 4.55
CA THR A 10 12.30 2.58 4.23
C THR A 10 13.74 2.70 3.74
N GLU A 11 14.05 3.67 2.88
CA GLU A 11 15.42 3.95 2.42
C GLU A 11 16.34 4.40 3.57
N SER A 12 15.83 5.23 4.49
CA SER A 12 16.59 5.64 5.68
C SER A 12 16.94 4.43 6.56
N LEU A 13 15.99 3.52 6.78
CA LEU A 13 16.23 2.27 7.50
C LEU A 13 17.19 1.35 6.74
N LYS A 14 17.10 1.26 5.41
CA LYS A 14 18.08 0.55 4.58
C LYS A 14 19.49 1.09 4.81
N GLY A 15 19.67 2.41 4.83
CA GLY A 15 20.96 3.02 5.18
C GLY A 15 21.49 2.54 6.54
N ALA A 16 20.62 2.46 7.55
CA ALA A 16 20.98 1.96 8.87
C ALA A 16 21.37 0.46 8.87
N ILE A 17 20.60 -0.37 8.17
CA ILE A 17 20.87 -1.80 7.98
C ILE A 17 22.26 -2.02 7.35
N TYR A 18 22.54 -1.33 6.25
CA TYR A 18 23.78 -1.50 5.51
C TYR A 18 24.99 -0.98 6.30
N ASN A 19 24.84 0.10 7.07
CA ASN A 19 25.90 0.59 7.95
C ASN A 19 26.27 -0.43 9.03
N LEU A 20 25.28 -0.97 9.76
CA LEU A 20 25.53 -1.93 10.83
C LEU A 20 26.08 -3.25 10.30
N SER A 21 25.50 -3.78 9.23
CA SER A 21 26.01 -5.00 8.63
C SER A 21 27.44 -4.82 8.09
N GLY A 22 27.78 -3.65 7.53
CA GLY A 22 29.15 -3.33 7.15
C GLY A 22 30.12 -3.40 8.33
N LYS A 23 29.74 -2.84 9.49
CA LYS A 23 30.53 -2.96 10.73
C LYS A 23 30.66 -4.39 11.22
N MET A 24 29.59 -5.18 11.14
CA MET A 24 29.64 -6.61 11.49
C MET A 24 30.61 -7.37 10.58
N ASP A 25 30.59 -7.09 9.28
CA ASP A 25 31.48 -7.73 8.30
C ASP A 25 32.94 -7.32 8.51
N GLU A 26 33.22 -6.06 8.87
CA GLU A 26 34.55 -5.60 9.27
C GLU A 26 35.09 -6.41 10.46
N ILE A 27 34.28 -6.62 11.49
CA ILE A 27 34.67 -7.42 12.67
C ILE A 27 34.87 -8.89 12.28
N ARG A 28 33.92 -9.49 11.54
CA ARG A 28 33.98 -10.90 11.10
C ARG A 28 35.23 -11.19 10.27
N ASN A 29 35.63 -10.26 9.41
CA ASN A 29 36.78 -10.39 8.51
C ASN A 29 38.10 -9.85 9.08
N ASN A 30 38.11 -9.36 10.33
CA ASN A 30 39.34 -8.86 10.96
C ASN A 30 40.30 -10.02 11.27
N ASN A 31 41.46 -10.03 10.61
CA ASN A 31 42.49 -11.07 10.79
C ASN A 31 43.34 -10.88 12.06
N TYR A 32 43.21 -9.74 12.74
CA TYR A 32 43.92 -9.45 14.00
C TYR A 32 43.13 -9.88 15.24
N LEU A 33 41.84 -10.20 15.10
CA LEU A 33 40.99 -10.66 16.19
C LEU A 33 40.96 -12.19 16.25
N SER A 34 41.09 -12.73 17.46
CA SER A 34 40.75 -14.13 17.73
C SER A 34 39.25 -14.37 17.57
N ILE A 35 38.82 -15.63 17.58
CA ILE A 35 37.40 -15.99 17.54
C ILE A 35 36.64 -15.36 18.71
N ASP A 36 37.20 -15.44 19.92
CA ASP A 36 36.61 -14.83 21.12
C ASP A 36 36.58 -13.31 21.02
N GLY A 37 37.65 -12.70 20.47
CA GLY A 37 37.72 -11.26 20.24
C GLY A 37 36.62 -10.78 19.29
N LYS A 38 36.41 -11.49 18.16
CA LYS A 38 35.31 -11.20 17.23
C LYS A 38 33.94 -11.31 17.91
N THR A 39 33.76 -12.33 18.74
CA THR A 39 32.51 -12.55 19.47
C THR A 39 32.23 -11.40 20.43
N TYR A 40 33.22 -10.99 21.22
CA TYR A 40 33.12 -9.85 22.13
C TYR A 40 32.77 -8.55 21.41
N GLU A 41 33.50 -8.22 20.34
CA GLU A 41 33.30 -6.99 19.55
C GLU A 41 31.92 -6.97 18.87
N LEU A 42 31.42 -8.11 18.40
CA LEU A 42 30.06 -8.20 17.86
C LEU A 42 29.00 -7.98 18.93
N GLU A 43 29.17 -8.51 20.15
CA GLU A 43 28.25 -8.28 21.27
C GLU A 43 28.29 -6.82 21.75
N GLU A 44 29.47 -6.18 21.78
CA GLU A 44 29.59 -4.76 22.10
C GLU A 44 28.89 -3.89 21.04
N LEU A 45 29.07 -4.24 19.76
CA LEU A 45 28.35 -3.59 18.66
C LEU A 45 26.83 -3.72 18.83
N LYS A 46 26.34 -4.93 19.16
CA LYS A 46 24.91 -5.19 19.41
C LYS A 46 24.35 -4.28 20.49
N TYR A 47 25.05 -4.15 21.62
CA TYR A 47 24.57 -3.32 22.72
C TYR A 47 24.58 -1.83 22.37
N LYS A 48 25.63 -1.35 21.70
CA LYS A 48 25.83 0.07 21.41
C LYS A 48 24.82 0.66 20.42
N TRP A 49 24.35 -0.15 19.47
CA TRP A 49 23.59 0.35 18.32
C TRP A 49 22.09 0.01 18.33
N GLU A 50 21.61 -0.73 19.33
CA GLU A 50 20.21 -1.13 19.45
C GLU A 50 19.26 0.07 19.41
N ASN A 51 19.48 1.06 20.28
CA ASN A 51 18.61 2.25 20.36
C ASN A 51 18.63 3.08 19.08
N TRP A 52 19.81 3.21 18.46
CA TRP A 52 19.97 3.97 17.22
C TRP A 52 19.23 3.30 16.07
N TYR A 53 19.38 2.00 15.89
CA TYR A 53 18.62 1.23 14.89
C TYR A 53 17.13 1.25 15.19
N GLY A 54 16.78 1.05 16.46
CA GLY A 54 15.42 1.05 16.97
C GLY A 54 14.68 2.34 16.61
N ALA A 55 15.35 3.50 16.59
CA ALA A 55 14.72 4.75 16.16
C ALA A 55 14.24 4.70 14.70
N TYR A 56 15.06 4.22 13.75
CA TYR A 56 14.66 4.08 12.35
C TYR A 56 13.57 3.02 12.16
N TYR A 57 13.74 1.88 12.81
CA TYR A 57 12.79 0.77 12.74
C TYR A 57 11.42 1.16 13.31
N ASN A 58 11.39 1.72 14.53
CA ASN A 58 10.15 2.10 15.21
C ASN A 58 9.39 3.18 14.44
N GLU A 59 10.09 4.12 13.79
CA GLU A 59 9.44 5.11 12.92
C GLU A 59 8.75 4.45 11.73
N LEU A 60 9.45 3.54 11.01
CA LEU A 60 8.85 2.83 9.88
C LEU A 60 7.70 1.92 10.33
N LYS A 61 7.86 1.24 11.47
CA LYS A 61 6.87 0.32 12.05
C LYS A 61 5.59 1.06 12.44
N ALA A 62 5.70 2.20 13.13
CA ALA A 62 4.55 3.02 13.47
C ALA A 62 3.82 3.53 12.21
N LEU A 63 4.56 3.84 11.15
CA LEU A 63 3.96 4.20 9.86
C LEU A 63 3.24 3.01 9.25
N SER A 64 3.87 1.84 9.17
CA SER A 64 3.31 0.65 8.53
C SER A 64 2.05 0.15 9.22
N ASP A 65 2.00 0.17 10.55
CA ASP A 65 0.84 -0.24 11.33
C ASP A 65 -0.35 0.70 11.13
N GLY A 66 -0.11 1.99 11.00
CA GLY A 66 -1.15 2.99 10.78
C GLY A 66 -1.56 3.17 9.32
N LEU A 67 -0.94 2.49 8.35
CA LEU A 67 -1.20 2.74 6.92
C LEU A 67 -2.63 2.41 6.52
N LEU A 68 -3.10 1.21 6.86
CA LEU A 68 -4.43 0.74 6.47
C LEU A 68 -5.52 1.63 7.09
N GLU A 69 -5.45 1.87 8.39
CA GLU A 69 -6.40 2.73 9.11
C GLU A 69 -6.46 4.14 8.52
N LYS A 70 -5.31 4.72 8.11
CA LYS A 70 -5.27 6.04 7.46
C LYS A 70 -5.93 6.02 6.09
N VAL A 71 -5.70 4.98 5.28
CA VAL A 71 -6.33 4.85 3.96
C VAL A 71 -7.84 4.69 4.10
N GLU A 72 -8.30 3.82 5.00
CA GLU A 72 -9.73 3.58 5.23
C GLU A 72 -10.44 4.82 5.79
N ARG A 73 -9.82 5.52 6.73
CA ARG A 73 -10.36 6.78 7.26
C ARG A 73 -10.50 7.85 6.19
N LYS A 74 -9.46 8.02 5.35
CA LYS A 74 -9.51 8.99 4.25
C LYS A 74 -10.63 8.65 3.28
N ARG A 75 -10.80 7.37 2.93
CA ARG A 75 -11.92 6.90 2.10
C ARG A 75 -13.27 7.24 2.72
N ALA A 76 -13.45 6.96 4.02
CA ALA A 76 -14.70 7.26 4.72
C ALA A 76 -14.98 8.78 4.76
N GLU A 77 -13.97 9.60 5.02
CA GLU A 77 -14.08 11.07 4.98
C GLU A 77 -14.47 11.57 3.58
N ASP A 78 -13.81 11.07 2.53
CA ASP A 78 -14.08 11.41 1.14
C ASP A 78 -15.51 10.98 0.73
N GLU A 79 -15.95 9.80 1.16
CA GLU A 79 -17.29 9.28 0.91
C GLU A 79 -18.37 10.12 1.61
N VAL A 80 -18.21 10.43 2.89
CA VAL A 80 -19.15 11.30 3.63
C VAL A 80 -19.21 12.68 2.99
N LYS A 81 -18.07 13.25 2.60
CA LYS A 81 -18.02 14.55 1.93
C LYS A 81 -18.79 14.56 0.62
N LYS A 82 -18.60 13.55 -0.23
CA LYS A 82 -19.36 13.41 -1.48
C LYS A 82 -20.85 13.21 -1.23
N LEU A 83 -21.20 12.32 -0.30
CA LEU A 83 -22.59 12.02 0.05
C LEU A 83 -23.32 13.18 0.72
N THR A 84 -22.63 14.23 1.17
CA THR A 84 -23.24 15.45 1.70
C THR A 84 -23.18 16.63 0.72
N ASP A 85 -22.52 16.46 -0.42
CA ASP A 85 -22.46 17.45 -1.49
C ASP A 85 -23.69 17.33 -2.40
N TYR A 86 -24.52 18.36 -2.41
CA TYR A 86 -25.76 18.39 -3.19
C TYR A 86 -25.51 18.29 -4.71
N GLY A 87 -24.44 18.92 -5.21
CA GLY A 87 -24.11 18.89 -6.64
C GLY A 87 -23.72 17.49 -7.10
N TYR A 88 -22.90 16.80 -6.31
CA TYR A 88 -22.53 15.41 -6.52
C TYR A 88 -23.76 14.50 -6.50
N GLN A 89 -24.62 14.62 -5.47
CA GLN A 89 -25.84 13.81 -5.36
C GLN A 89 -26.74 13.95 -6.60
N VAL A 90 -26.99 15.18 -7.04
CA VAL A 90 -27.83 15.45 -8.21
C VAL A 90 -27.19 14.92 -9.50
N ALA A 91 -25.88 15.12 -9.69
CA ALA A 91 -25.16 14.62 -10.86
C ALA A 91 -25.16 13.09 -10.93
N LEU A 92 -24.92 12.42 -9.80
CA LEU A 92 -24.96 10.97 -9.71
C LEU A 92 -26.37 10.45 -9.96
N GLN A 93 -27.39 11.03 -9.35
CA GLN A 93 -28.79 10.63 -9.57
C GLN A 93 -29.19 10.77 -11.05
N ASN A 94 -28.77 11.85 -11.73
CA ASN A 94 -29.03 12.02 -13.15
C ASN A 94 -28.30 10.98 -13.99
N THR A 95 -27.06 10.63 -13.62
CA THR A 95 -26.28 9.57 -14.27
C THR A 95 -26.99 8.22 -14.14
N LEU A 96 -27.45 7.85 -12.95
CA LEU A 96 -28.18 6.60 -12.72
C LEU A 96 -29.47 6.55 -13.56
N LYS A 97 -30.25 7.64 -13.59
CA LYS A 97 -31.46 7.75 -14.44
C LYS A 97 -31.17 7.66 -15.94
N LEU A 98 -29.99 8.07 -16.39
CA LEU A 98 -29.60 7.90 -17.80
C LEU A 98 -29.27 6.44 -18.10
N LEU A 99 -28.59 5.75 -17.17
CA LEU A 99 -28.25 4.34 -17.31
C LEU A 99 -29.48 3.43 -17.28
N GLU A 100 -30.54 3.82 -16.55
CA GLU A 100 -31.84 3.13 -16.57
C GLU A 100 -32.56 3.22 -17.93
N LYS A 101 -32.19 4.18 -18.80
CA LYS A 101 -32.82 4.34 -20.12
C LYS A 101 -32.20 3.37 -21.13
N GLU A 102 -33.01 2.45 -21.64
CA GLU A 102 -32.60 1.48 -22.67
C GLU A 102 -31.99 2.13 -23.93
N ALA A 103 -32.36 3.38 -24.24
CA ALA A 103 -31.85 4.14 -25.37
C ALA A 103 -30.43 4.70 -25.19
N LEU A 104 -29.81 4.61 -24.01
CA LEU A 104 -28.48 5.18 -23.78
C LEU A 104 -27.41 4.40 -24.55
N GLU A 105 -26.66 5.04 -25.43
CA GLU A 105 -25.54 4.39 -26.14
C GLU A 105 -24.45 3.88 -25.19
N VAL A 106 -23.86 2.72 -25.51
CA VAL A 106 -22.80 2.08 -24.69
C VAL A 106 -21.59 3.01 -24.54
N SER A 107 -21.23 3.74 -25.59
CA SER A 107 -20.13 4.71 -25.55
C SER A 107 -20.36 5.84 -24.54
N THR A 108 -21.60 6.32 -24.42
CA THR A 108 -21.98 7.33 -23.43
C THR A 108 -21.95 6.74 -22.03
N ALA A 109 -22.46 5.52 -21.84
CA ALA A 109 -22.39 4.82 -20.56
C ALA A 109 -20.94 4.61 -20.10
N LYS A 110 -20.05 4.22 -21.02
CA LYS A 110 -18.61 4.10 -20.76
C LYS A 110 -17.99 5.42 -20.31
N ALA A 111 -18.30 6.53 -20.99
CA ALA A 111 -17.79 7.84 -20.59
C ALA A 111 -18.25 8.27 -19.18
N LEU A 112 -19.48 7.92 -18.80
CA LEU A 112 -20.00 8.15 -17.46
C LEU A 112 -19.28 7.28 -16.42
N ILE A 113 -19.03 6.00 -16.72
CA ILE A 113 -18.24 5.12 -15.84
C ILE A 113 -16.81 5.65 -15.68
N ASP A 114 -16.17 6.06 -16.77
CA ASP A 114 -14.82 6.62 -16.76
C ASP A 114 -14.73 7.92 -15.92
N HIS A 115 -15.80 8.72 -15.89
CA HIS A 115 -15.89 9.91 -15.02
C HIS A 115 -15.85 9.54 -13.53
N TYR A 116 -16.45 8.42 -13.16
CA TYR A 116 -16.54 7.92 -11.78
C TYR A 116 -15.52 6.82 -11.46
N LYS A 117 -14.52 6.56 -12.30
CA LYS A 117 -13.60 5.41 -12.16
C LYS A 117 -12.86 5.31 -10.82
N ASP A 118 -12.67 6.44 -10.14
CA ASP A 118 -12.01 6.55 -8.83
C ASP A 118 -13.03 6.75 -7.68
N ASP A 119 -14.31 6.51 -7.94
CA ASP A 119 -15.43 6.71 -7.01
C ASP A 119 -16.20 5.40 -6.79
N TRP A 120 -15.74 4.60 -5.83
CA TRP A 120 -16.34 3.29 -5.54
C TRP A 120 -17.80 3.36 -5.12
N THR A 121 -18.23 4.43 -4.47
CA THR A 121 -19.64 4.62 -4.08
C THR A 121 -20.50 4.81 -5.32
N ALA A 122 -20.09 5.69 -6.24
CA ALA A 122 -20.77 5.88 -7.52
C ALA A 122 -20.75 4.60 -8.37
N LEU A 123 -19.59 3.95 -8.50
CA LEU A 123 -19.46 2.70 -9.28
C LEU A 123 -20.31 1.56 -8.71
N SER A 124 -20.42 1.45 -7.38
CA SER A 124 -21.30 0.45 -6.75
C SER A 124 -22.77 0.71 -7.07
N LEU A 125 -23.20 1.97 -7.09
CA LEU A 125 -24.56 2.34 -7.46
C LEU A 125 -24.82 2.12 -8.95
N ILE A 126 -23.88 2.52 -9.82
CA ILE A 126 -23.92 2.24 -11.25
C ILE A 126 -24.04 0.74 -11.51
N ARG A 127 -23.22 -0.08 -10.84
CA ARG A 127 -23.26 -1.55 -10.93
C ARG A 127 -24.62 -2.11 -10.51
N SER A 128 -25.20 -1.58 -9.44
CA SER A 128 -26.56 -1.94 -9.00
C SER A 128 -27.63 -1.54 -10.02
N THR A 129 -27.45 -0.42 -10.73
CA THR A 129 -28.40 0.06 -11.74
C THR A 129 -28.35 -0.76 -13.02
N VAL A 130 -27.18 -1.25 -13.43
CA VAL A 130 -27.02 -2.03 -14.66
C VAL A 130 -27.17 -3.53 -14.47
N GLY A 131 -27.33 -4.05 -13.25
CA GLY A 131 -27.57 -5.49 -13.02
C GLY A 131 -26.30 -6.34 -12.93
N ASP A 132 -25.23 -5.77 -12.37
CA ASP A 132 -23.91 -6.39 -12.24
C ASP A 132 -23.38 -6.99 -13.57
N ILE A 133 -22.42 -7.92 -13.53
CA ILE A 133 -21.82 -8.54 -14.72
C ILE A 133 -22.84 -9.25 -15.65
N TRP A 134 -24.05 -9.51 -15.16
CA TRP A 134 -25.10 -10.23 -15.90
C TRP A 134 -26.10 -9.31 -16.59
N GLY A 135 -26.02 -7.99 -16.35
CA GLY A 135 -26.88 -7.02 -17.01
C GLY A 135 -28.37 -7.15 -16.67
N ASP A 136 -28.73 -7.86 -15.60
CA ASP A 136 -30.10 -8.32 -15.30
C ASP A 136 -30.81 -9.00 -16.50
N GLY A 137 -30.04 -9.71 -17.33
CA GLY A 137 -30.55 -10.38 -18.54
C GLY A 137 -30.67 -9.48 -19.78
N ASN A 138 -30.26 -8.22 -19.69
CA ASN A 138 -30.14 -7.31 -20.83
C ASN A 138 -28.70 -7.33 -21.39
N PRO A 139 -28.48 -7.78 -22.64
CA PRO A 139 -27.14 -7.86 -23.24
C PRO A 139 -26.39 -6.53 -23.27
N LYS A 140 -27.10 -5.41 -23.46
CA LYS A 140 -26.50 -4.07 -23.49
C LYS A 140 -26.02 -3.64 -22.11
N ASN A 141 -26.80 -3.94 -21.07
CA ASN A 141 -26.39 -3.68 -19.69
C ASN A 141 -25.22 -4.57 -19.27
N ALA A 142 -25.21 -5.83 -19.72
CA ALA A 142 -24.08 -6.73 -19.50
C ALA A 142 -22.80 -6.20 -20.17
N GLU A 143 -22.90 -5.62 -21.38
CA GLU A 143 -21.78 -4.95 -22.03
C GLU A 143 -21.32 -3.70 -21.24
N ILE A 144 -22.25 -2.87 -20.76
CA ILE A 144 -21.93 -1.69 -19.94
C ILE A 144 -21.23 -2.09 -18.63
N ALA A 145 -21.73 -3.14 -17.96
CA ALA A 145 -21.19 -3.62 -16.70
C ALA A 145 -19.74 -4.08 -16.77
N GLN A 146 -19.28 -4.54 -17.95
CA GLN A 146 -17.88 -4.91 -18.19
C GLN A 146 -16.91 -3.73 -18.11
N TYR A 147 -17.39 -2.50 -18.31
CA TYR A 147 -16.55 -1.31 -18.19
C TYR A 147 -16.41 -0.81 -16.76
N ILE A 148 -17.22 -1.29 -15.81
CA ILE A 148 -17.14 -0.88 -14.41
C ILE A 148 -15.88 -1.50 -13.79
N PRO A 149 -14.93 -0.69 -13.28
CA PRO A 149 -13.71 -1.19 -12.64
C PRO A 149 -14.00 -2.17 -11.49
N ILE A 150 -13.04 -3.07 -11.25
CA ILE A 150 -13.07 -4.00 -10.13
C ILE A 150 -12.73 -3.25 -8.84
N ASP A 151 -13.52 -3.46 -7.79
CA ASP A 151 -13.24 -2.91 -6.47
C ASP A 151 -11.91 -3.44 -5.90
N ASN A 152 -10.93 -2.55 -5.81
CA ASN A 152 -9.58 -2.85 -5.36
C ASN A 152 -9.37 -2.65 -3.84
N ARG A 153 -10.43 -2.44 -3.05
CA ARG A 153 -10.31 -2.19 -1.60
C ARG A 153 -9.71 -3.38 -0.86
N GLU A 154 -10.12 -4.61 -1.16
CA GLU A 154 -9.55 -5.82 -0.57
C GLU A 154 -8.09 -6.06 -1.00
N ARG A 155 -7.77 -5.77 -2.26
CA ARG A 155 -6.39 -5.81 -2.74
C ARG A 155 -5.51 -4.79 -2.00
N THR A 156 -6.04 -3.59 -1.74
CA THR A 156 -5.34 -2.57 -0.95
C THR A 156 -5.03 -3.10 0.46
N LYS A 157 -6.02 -3.71 1.14
CA LYS A 157 -5.85 -4.31 2.47
C LYS A 157 -4.74 -5.38 2.48
N ASP A 158 -4.78 -6.31 1.53
CA ASP A 158 -3.78 -7.37 1.42
C ASP A 158 -2.37 -6.82 1.17
N LEU A 159 -2.21 -5.87 0.24
CA LEU A 159 -0.92 -5.27 -0.08
C LEU A 159 -0.33 -4.51 1.13
N LEU A 160 -1.13 -3.72 1.83
CA LEU A 160 -0.67 -3.00 3.03
C LEU A 160 -0.36 -3.95 4.19
N ALA A 161 -1.12 -5.02 4.36
CA ALA A 161 -0.83 -6.06 5.35
C ALA A 161 0.46 -6.82 5.03
N LYS A 162 0.73 -7.12 3.75
CA LYS A 162 2.01 -7.71 3.30
C LYS A 162 3.18 -6.77 3.56
N PHE A 163 3.01 -5.47 3.27
CA PHE A 163 4.03 -4.47 3.59
C PHE A 163 4.33 -4.41 5.08
N SER A 164 3.31 -4.31 5.95
CA SER A 164 3.51 -4.25 7.40
C SER A 164 4.19 -5.50 7.96
N ARG A 165 3.77 -6.69 7.51
CA ARG A 165 4.46 -7.95 7.87
C ARG A 165 5.93 -7.97 7.43
N GLY A 166 6.23 -7.44 6.25
CA GLY A 166 7.62 -7.34 5.81
C GLY A 166 8.45 -6.37 6.64
N VAL A 167 7.84 -5.33 7.21
CA VAL A 167 8.50 -4.44 8.19
C VAL A 167 8.77 -5.18 9.50
N ASP A 168 7.86 -6.03 9.99
CA ASP A 168 8.09 -6.81 11.22
C ASP A 168 9.34 -7.70 11.16
N GLU A 169 9.68 -8.15 9.95
CA GLU A 169 10.81 -9.04 9.68
C GLU A 169 12.17 -8.34 9.59
N ILE A 170 12.22 -7.01 9.74
CA ILE A 170 13.48 -6.24 9.71
C ILE A 170 13.76 -5.56 11.06
N ASN A 171 13.30 -6.16 12.16
CA ASN A 171 13.64 -5.69 13.51
C ASN A 171 15.13 -5.91 13.84
N TYR A 172 15.57 -5.29 14.95
CA TYR A 172 16.99 -5.31 15.34
C TYR A 172 17.54 -6.70 15.60
N GLN A 173 16.78 -7.53 16.34
CA GLN A 173 17.17 -8.91 16.65
C GLN A 173 17.44 -9.69 15.35
N ARG A 174 16.54 -9.57 14.38
CA ARG A 174 16.69 -10.24 13.08
C ARG A 174 17.90 -9.74 12.29
N LEU A 175 18.21 -8.44 12.35
CA LEU A 175 19.40 -7.88 11.70
C LEU A 175 20.69 -8.45 12.31
N MET A 176 20.73 -8.60 13.63
CA MET A 176 21.90 -9.12 14.34
C MET A 176 22.10 -10.62 14.10
N ASP A 177 21.01 -11.36 13.88
CA ASP A 177 21.03 -12.81 13.63
C ASP A 177 21.30 -13.16 12.15
N ASP A 178 20.66 -12.48 11.21
CA ASP A 178 20.76 -12.73 9.77
C ASP A 178 20.65 -11.42 8.97
N ASP A 179 21.77 -10.71 8.87
CA ASP A 179 21.84 -9.44 8.18
C ASP A 179 21.61 -9.55 6.67
N LYS A 180 21.89 -10.72 6.07
CA LYS A 180 21.64 -10.97 4.65
C LYS A 180 20.15 -11.06 4.36
N PHE A 181 19.40 -11.78 5.20
CA PHE A 181 17.94 -11.83 5.11
C PHE A 181 17.33 -10.43 5.25
N VAL A 182 17.77 -9.65 6.23
CA VAL A 182 17.24 -8.29 6.46
C VAL A 182 17.54 -7.36 5.29
N LYS A 183 18.74 -7.41 4.71
CA LYS A 183 19.07 -6.66 3.47
C LYS A 183 18.13 -7.02 2.31
N GLN A 184 17.95 -8.31 2.06
CA GLN A 184 17.04 -8.77 0.99
C GLN A 184 15.60 -8.31 1.25
N ARG A 185 15.16 -8.37 2.51
CA ARG A 185 13.81 -7.97 2.89
C ARG A 185 13.58 -6.47 2.68
N VAL A 186 14.50 -5.61 3.13
CA VAL A 186 14.35 -4.15 2.94
C VAL A 186 14.41 -3.76 1.46
N ASP A 187 15.24 -4.43 0.66
CA ASP A 187 15.27 -4.23 -0.79
C ASP A 187 13.94 -4.66 -1.44
N GLY A 188 13.37 -5.78 -1.00
CA GLY A 188 12.05 -6.24 -1.43
C GLY A 188 10.93 -5.24 -1.09
N LEU A 189 10.96 -4.63 0.09
CA LEU A 189 10.01 -3.59 0.49
C LEU A 189 10.12 -2.34 -0.39
N ILE A 190 11.35 -1.92 -0.72
CA ILE A 190 11.59 -0.78 -1.61
C ILE A 190 11.09 -1.07 -3.03
N LEU A 191 11.37 -2.27 -3.56
CA LEU A 191 10.85 -2.70 -4.85
C LEU A 191 9.32 -2.72 -4.88
N PHE A 192 8.69 -3.23 -3.81
CA PHE A 192 7.24 -3.19 -3.65
C PHE A 192 6.69 -1.76 -3.68
N LEU A 193 7.29 -0.82 -2.94
CA LEU A 193 6.84 0.58 -2.93
C LEU A 193 7.06 1.29 -4.28
N ASN A 194 8.11 0.92 -5.01
CA ASN A 194 8.38 1.46 -6.35
C ASN A 194 7.54 0.82 -7.46
N SER A 195 6.85 -0.29 -7.18
CA SER A 195 5.94 -0.92 -8.14
C SER A 195 4.69 -0.06 -8.40
N ASP A 196 3.93 -0.47 -9.42
CA ASP A 196 2.62 0.06 -9.78
C ASP A 196 1.48 -0.57 -8.98
N PHE A 197 1.76 -1.48 -8.04
CA PHE A 197 0.72 -2.12 -7.22
C PHE A 197 -0.05 -1.14 -6.35
N LEU A 198 0.61 -0.07 -5.89
CA LEU A 198 0.03 0.98 -5.07
C LEU A 198 0.31 2.34 -5.71
N ASP A 199 -0.71 3.19 -5.74
CA ASP A 199 -0.61 4.58 -6.14
C ASP A 199 0.08 5.44 -5.07
N GLU A 200 0.20 6.74 -5.35
CA GLU A 200 0.83 7.67 -4.41
C GLU A 200 0.04 7.88 -3.11
N ASN A 201 -1.25 7.51 -3.07
CA ASN A 201 -2.10 7.54 -1.88
C ASN A 201 -2.15 6.21 -1.13
N MET A 202 -1.36 5.21 -1.56
CA MET A 202 -1.33 3.85 -1.01
C MET A 202 -2.61 3.05 -1.30
N GLU A 203 -3.26 3.33 -2.44
CA GLU A 203 -4.40 2.57 -2.96
C GLU A 203 -3.98 1.66 -4.11
N ALA A 204 -4.59 0.46 -4.18
CA ALA A 204 -4.28 -0.47 -5.24
C ALA A 204 -4.81 -0.02 -6.62
N GLN A 205 -3.97 -0.15 -7.64
CA GLN A 205 -4.30 0.11 -9.05
C GLN A 205 -4.84 -1.14 -9.75
#